data_AF-A0A4V1PQ59-F1
#
_entry.id   AF-A0A4V1PQ59-F1
#
_cell.length_a   1.000
_cell.length_b   1.000
_cell.length_c   1.000
_cell.angle_alpha   90.00
_cell.angle_beta   90.00
_cell.angle_gamma   90.00
#
_symmetry.space_group_name_H-M   'P 1'
#
loop_
_entity.id
_entity.type
_entity.pdbx_description
1 polymer ?
#
loop_
_entity_poly.entity_id
_entity_poly.type
_entity_poly.pdbx_seq_one_letter_code
_entity_poly.pdbx_strand_id
1 'polypeptide(L)'
;MRAAELLEVLENDTIVFNNNTDIDYLMDFAIYEKWNDGKSQLLKFIEKYDNELHEEERIVIAAMKDAETSLFEVVDFDREQKTVCVKDLFNDEKRIEFIDIGLSSSIDIGTLLFTRLIKFDSFNMTSGTCFTFLGDHKHFIIRKSKKLMKKMNSGDLSADRFITFFKLNETDGIPILFKEVN
;
A
#
# COMPACT_ATOMS: atom_id res chain seq x y z
N MET A 1 0.21 -18.58 -5.88
CA MET A 1 1.57 -19.14 -5.73
C MET A 1 2.64 -18.11 -6.11
N ARG A 2 2.71 -17.64 -7.36
CA ARG A 2 3.76 -16.69 -7.77
C ARG A 2 3.85 -15.38 -6.97
N ALA A 3 2.71 -14.76 -6.61
CA ALA A 3 2.70 -13.59 -5.73
C ALA A 3 3.36 -13.87 -4.36
N ALA A 4 3.05 -15.02 -3.76
CA ALA A 4 3.63 -15.47 -2.48
C ALA A 4 5.13 -15.78 -2.61
N GLU A 5 5.58 -16.34 -3.74
CA GLU A 5 7.01 -16.55 -4.01
C GLU A 5 7.78 -15.22 -4.07
N LEU A 6 7.22 -14.19 -4.72
CA LEU A 6 7.86 -12.88 -4.85
C LEU A 6 7.96 -12.14 -3.50
N LEU A 7 6.99 -12.36 -2.62
CA LEU A 7 7.02 -11.87 -1.24
C LEU A 7 7.82 -12.77 -0.28
N GLU A 8 8.37 -13.90 -0.77
CA GLU A 8 9.14 -14.86 0.05
C GLU A 8 8.35 -15.47 1.22
N VAL A 9 7.02 -15.58 1.08
CA VAL A 9 6.10 -16.18 2.09
C VAL A 9 5.63 -17.59 1.72
N LEU A 10 6.26 -18.23 0.73
CA LEU A 10 5.94 -19.60 0.31
C LEU A 10 7.01 -20.58 0.83
N GLU A 11 6.61 -21.52 1.68
CA GLU A 11 7.45 -22.59 2.21
C GLU A 11 6.84 -23.96 1.87
N ASN A 12 7.55 -24.81 1.14
CA ASN A 12 7.10 -26.16 0.76
C ASN A 12 5.64 -26.20 0.24
N ASP A 13 5.34 -25.34 -0.75
CA ASP A 13 4.00 -25.16 -1.34
C ASP A 13 2.90 -24.68 -0.38
N THR A 14 3.27 -24.23 0.82
CA THR A 14 2.38 -23.68 1.83
C THR A 14 2.68 -22.20 2.02
N ILE A 15 1.65 -21.36 2.04
CA ILE A 15 1.81 -19.94 2.35
C ILE A 15 1.92 -19.81 3.87
N VAL A 16 3.04 -19.27 4.34
CA VAL A 16 3.35 -19.12 5.77
C VAL A 16 3.40 -17.63 6.09
N PHE A 17 2.62 -17.23 7.09
CA PHE A 17 2.54 -15.86 7.55
C PHE A 17 2.91 -15.76 9.03
N ASN A 18 3.50 -14.63 9.41
CA ASN A 18 3.86 -14.35 10.79
C ASN A 18 2.67 -13.78 11.57
N ASN A 19 1.75 -13.11 10.87
CA ASN A 19 0.56 -12.49 11.46
C ASN A 19 -0.63 -12.52 10.49
N ASN A 20 -1.84 -12.19 10.98
CA ASN A 20 -3.05 -12.18 10.16
C ASN A 20 -3.05 -11.04 9.12
N THR A 21 -2.37 -9.93 9.36
CA THR A 21 -2.30 -8.79 8.40
C THR A 21 -1.44 -9.11 7.17
N ASP A 22 -0.57 -10.11 7.23
CA ASP A 22 0.25 -10.53 6.09
C ASP A 22 -0.59 -11.06 4.92
N ILE A 23 -1.80 -11.58 5.20
CA ILE A 23 -2.73 -11.98 4.14
C ILE A 23 -3.22 -10.77 3.35
N ASP A 24 -3.49 -9.65 4.01
CA ASP A 24 -3.95 -8.42 3.37
C ASP A 24 -2.85 -7.87 2.46
N TYR A 25 -1.59 -7.98 2.90
CA TYR A 25 -0.41 -7.58 2.13
C TYR A 25 -0.25 -8.42 0.87
N LEU A 26 -0.41 -9.75 0.98
CA LEU A 26 -0.39 -10.65 -0.17
C LEU A 26 -1.53 -10.32 -1.13
N MET A 27 -2.73 -10.04 -0.62
CA MET A 27 -3.89 -9.73 -1.45
C MET A 27 -3.76 -8.40 -2.18
N ASP A 28 -3.28 -7.33 -1.53
CA ASP A 28 -3.00 -6.06 -2.21
C ASP A 28 -1.98 -6.26 -3.33
N PHE A 29 -0.85 -6.91 -3.03
CA PHE A 29 0.17 -7.21 -4.03
C PHE A 29 -0.41 -8.04 -5.19
N ALA A 30 -1.23 -9.04 -4.89
CA ALA A 30 -1.84 -9.90 -5.89
C ALA A 30 -2.85 -9.15 -6.79
N ILE A 31 -3.59 -8.19 -6.22
CA ILE A 31 -4.61 -7.42 -6.94
C ILE A 31 -3.95 -6.42 -7.90
N TYR A 32 -2.98 -5.65 -7.42
CA TYR A 32 -2.48 -4.46 -8.10
C TYR A 32 -1.18 -4.69 -8.89
N GLU A 33 -0.27 -5.53 -8.40
CA GLU A 33 1.06 -5.66 -9.02
C GLU A 33 1.08 -6.68 -10.17
N LYS A 34 2.01 -6.51 -11.09
CA LYS A 34 2.20 -7.42 -12.24
C LYS A 34 3.12 -8.56 -11.85
N TRP A 35 2.57 -9.57 -11.18
CA TRP A 35 3.34 -10.73 -10.71
C TRP A 35 3.20 -11.97 -11.62
N ASN A 36 2.29 -11.98 -12.60
CA ASN A 36 2.11 -13.10 -13.52
C ASN A 36 1.69 -12.63 -14.93
N ASP A 37 2.37 -13.11 -15.97
CA ASP A 37 2.14 -12.76 -17.39
C ASP A 37 2.15 -11.25 -17.69
N GLY A 38 2.82 -10.44 -16.86
CA GLY A 38 2.87 -8.98 -17.00
C GLY A 38 1.54 -8.26 -16.72
N LYS A 39 0.53 -8.94 -16.16
CA LYS A 39 -0.78 -8.36 -15.80
C LYS A 39 -1.11 -8.58 -14.33
N SER A 40 -1.71 -7.59 -13.71
CA SER A 40 -2.29 -7.69 -12.37
C SER A 40 -3.66 -8.38 -12.40
N GLN A 41 -4.16 -8.84 -11.26
CA GLN A 41 -5.51 -9.43 -11.20
C GLN A 41 -6.59 -8.40 -11.47
N LEU A 42 -6.38 -7.14 -11.09
CA LEU A 42 -7.27 -6.04 -11.46
C LEU A 42 -7.43 -5.93 -12.98
N LEU A 43 -6.32 -5.96 -13.73
CA LEU A 43 -6.40 -5.90 -15.21
C LEU A 43 -7.12 -7.12 -15.80
N LYS A 44 -6.87 -8.32 -15.25
CA LYS A 44 -7.58 -9.55 -15.68
C LYS A 44 -9.07 -9.49 -15.39
N PHE A 45 -9.46 -8.92 -14.25
CA PHE A 45 -10.86 -8.70 -13.90
C PHE A 45 -11.54 -7.76 -14.90
N ILE A 46 -10.91 -6.63 -15.21
CA ILE A 46 -11.44 -5.66 -16.19
C ILE A 46 -11.61 -6.32 -17.55
N GLU A 47 -10.58 -6.99 -18.07
CA GLU A 47 -10.65 -7.64 -19.39
C GLU A 47 -11.78 -8.66 -19.51
N LYS A 48 -12.13 -9.32 -18.39
CA LYS A 48 -13.17 -10.34 -18.36
C LYS A 48 -14.58 -9.75 -18.23
N TYR A 49 -14.74 -8.68 -17.45
CA TYR A 49 -16.05 -8.17 -17.02
C TYR A 49 -16.35 -6.76 -17.53
N ASP A 50 -15.53 -6.16 -18.40
CA ASP A 50 -15.67 -4.76 -18.82
C ASP A 50 -17.08 -4.41 -19.31
N ASN A 51 -17.77 -5.31 -20.04
CA ASN A 51 -19.12 -5.05 -20.53
C ASN A 51 -20.23 -5.16 -19.47
N GLU A 52 -19.92 -5.73 -18.30
CA GLU A 52 -20.85 -5.95 -17.20
C GLU A 52 -20.77 -4.84 -16.13
N LEU A 53 -19.74 -3.98 -16.20
CA LEU A 53 -19.52 -2.91 -15.22
C LEU A 53 -20.51 -1.76 -15.38
N HIS A 54 -21.14 -1.40 -14.26
CA HIS A 54 -21.91 -0.19 -14.09
C HIS A 54 -21.03 1.06 -14.03
N GLU A 55 -21.63 2.24 -14.19
CA GLU A 55 -20.90 3.51 -14.26
C GLU A 55 -20.07 3.78 -13.00
N GLU A 56 -20.65 3.52 -11.82
CA GLU A 56 -19.98 3.70 -10.53
C GLU A 56 -18.79 2.75 -10.37
N GLU A 57 -18.93 1.50 -10.82
CA GLU A 57 -17.86 0.51 -10.77
C GLU A 57 -16.71 0.90 -11.70
N ARG A 58 -17.00 1.47 -12.87
CA ARG A 58 -15.97 1.98 -13.79
C ARG A 58 -15.17 3.11 -13.18
N ILE A 59 -15.81 4.02 -12.43
CA ILE A 59 -15.12 5.12 -11.73
C ILE A 59 -14.14 4.55 -10.70
N VAL A 60 -14.60 3.59 -9.89
CA VAL A 60 -13.75 2.93 -8.88
C VAL A 60 -12.58 2.19 -9.53
N ILE A 61 -12.86 1.40 -10.56
CA ILE A 61 -11.84 0.63 -11.29
C ILE A 61 -10.83 1.56 -11.97
N ALA A 62 -11.26 2.67 -12.55
CA ALA A 62 -10.35 3.66 -13.14
C ALA A 62 -9.40 4.21 -12.06
N ALA A 63 -9.93 4.63 -10.90
CA ALA A 63 -9.11 5.10 -9.78
C ALA A 63 -8.14 4.02 -9.26
N MET A 64 -8.58 2.75 -9.20
CA MET A 64 -7.73 1.62 -8.78
C MET A 64 -6.58 1.34 -9.76
N LYS A 65 -6.78 1.54 -11.08
CA LYS A 65 -5.72 1.32 -12.09
C LYS A 65 -4.56 2.31 -11.94
N ASP A 66 -4.88 3.53 -11.55
CA ASP A 66 -3.90 4.62 -11.38
C ASP A 66 -3.37 4.70 -9.94
N ALA A 67 -3.78 3.76 -9.07
CA ALA A 67 -3.40 3.73 -7.67
C ALA A 67 -1.97 3.22 -7.47
N GLU A 68 -1.11 4.09 -6.95
CA GLU A 68 0.30 3.79 -6.68
C GLU A 68 0.60 3.75 -5.19
N THR A 69 1.59 2.93 -4.83
CA THR A 69 2.17 2.95 -3.49
C THR A 69 3.21 4.05 -3.35
N SER A 70 3.24 4.72 -2.21
CA SER A 70 4.37 5.59 -1.84
C SER A 70 4.63 5.51 -0.34
N LEU A 71 5.75 6.09 0.08
CA LEU A 71 6.05 6.34 1.48
C LEU A 71 5.64 7.77 1.82
N PHE A 72 4.77 7.89 2.80
CA PHE A 72 4.21 9.15 3.26
C PHE A 72 4.62 9.43 4.71
N GLU A 73 4.66 10.71 5.09
CA GLU A 73 4.77 11.15 6.49
C GLU A 73 3.44 11.76 6.91
N VAL A 74 2.88 11.30 8.03
CA VAL A 74 1.67 11.90 8.61
C VAL A 74 2.00 13.29 9.14
N VAL A 75 1.27 14.28 8.67
CA VAL A 75 1.47 15.68 9.07
C VAL A 75 0.27 16.27 9.82
N ASP A 76 -0.92 15.67 9.67
CA ASP A 76 -2.13 16.08 10.37
C ASP A 76 -3.19 14.96 10.33
N PHE A 77 -4.23 15.08 11.16
CA PHE A 77 -5.42 14.24 11.08
C PHE A 77 -6.65 14.97 11.65
N ASP A 78 -7.83 14.66 11.12
CA ASP A 78 -9.11 15.12 11.66
C ASP A 78 -9.93 13.91 12.15
N ARG A 79 -10.14 13.85 13.48
CA ARG A 79 -10.88 12.74 14.11
C ARG A 79 -12.39 12.85 13.94
N GLU A 80 -12.92 14.04 13.67
CA GLU A 80 -14.33 14.27 13.41
C GLU A 80 -14.65 13.91 11.95
N GLN A 81 -13.85 14.42 11.02
CA GLN A 81 -13.99 14.16 9.58
C GLN A 81 -13.41 12.82 9.13
N LYS A 82 -12.71 12.10 10.02
CA LYS A 82 -12.06 10.80 9.75
C LYS A 82 -11.02 10.88 8.63
N THR A 83 -10.28 11.98 8.57
CA THR A 83 -9.25 12.20 7.56
C THR A 83 -7.84 12.13 8.14
N VAL A 84 -6.89 11.79 7.28
CA VAL A 84 -5.45 11.83 7.56
C VAL A 84 -4.80 12.67 6.49
N CYS A 85 -3.98 13.65 6.90
CA CYS A 85 -3.17 14.45 6.01
C CYS A 85 -1.73 13.94 6.04
N VAL A 86 -1.19 13.66 4.85
CA VAL A 86 0.15 13.12 4.68
C VAL A 86 0.96 13.91 3.66
N LYS A 87 2.27 13.75 3.72
CA LYS A 87 3.24 14.30 2.78
C LYS A 87 3.96 13.16 2.06
N ASP A 88 3.91 13.14 0.73
CA ASP A 88 4.63 12.12 -0.06
C ASP A 88 6.15 12.37 -0.02
N LEU A 89 6.92 11.39 0.44
CA LEU A 89 8.37 11.49 0.61
C LEU A 89 9.15 11.13 -0.66
N PHE A 90 8.47 10.63 -1.70
CA PHE A 90 9.07 10.32 -3.00
C PHE A 90 8.61 11.27 -4.11
N ASN A 91 7.45 11.91 -4.00
CA ASN A 91 6.90 12.77 -5.05
C ASN A 91 6.52 14.16 -4.53
N ASP A 92 7.24 15.20 -4.99
CA ASP A 92 6.94 16.64 -4.85
C ASP A 92 6.53 17.17 -3.46
N GLU A 93 6.61 16.35 -2.41
CA GLU A 93 6.32 16.75 -1.03
C GLU A 93 4.94 17.40 -0.82
N LYS A 94 3.98 17.11 -1.72
CA LYS A 94 2.62 17.67 -1.65
C LYS A 94 1.85 17.08 -0.48
N ARG A 95 1.08 17.94 0.20
CA ARG A 95 0.09 17.49 1.20
C ARG A 95 -1.07 16.82 0.48
N ILE A 96 -1.42 15.64 0.95
CA ILE A 96 -2.51 14.82 0.45
C ILE A 96 -3.38 14.46 1.64
N GLU A 97 -4.67 14.74 1.55
CA GLU A 97 -5.65 14.27 2.52
C GLU A 97 -6.38 13.04 1.98
N PHE A 98 -6.60 12.04 2.82
CA PHE A 98 -7.44 10.89 2.52
C PHE A 98 -8.34 10.52 3.69
N ILE A 99 -9.44 9.84 3.40
CA ILE A 99 -10.41 9.37 4.39
C ILE A 99 -9.97 8.00 4.89
N ASP A 100 -9.82 7.83 6.20
CA ASP A 100 -9.56 6.55 6.84
C ASP A 100 -9.96 6.59 8.32
N ILE A 101 -11.00 5.83 8.69
CA ILE A 101 -11.53 5.79 10.05
C ILE A 101 -10.51 5.19 11.03
N GLY A 102 -9.84 4.12 10.62
CA GLY A 102 -8.88 3.40 11.44
C GLY A 102 -7.68 4.28 11.73
N LEU A 103 -7.02 4.74 10.68
CA LEU A 103 -5.79 5.53 10.78
C LEU A 103 -6.05 6.89 11.46
N SER A 104 -7.11 7.62 11.12
CA SER A 104 -7.43 8.90 11.79
C SER A 104 -7.66 8.74 13.30
N SER A 105 -7.98 7.53 13.77
CA SER A 105 -8.18 7.23 15.19
C SER A 105 -6.91 6.78 15.92
N SER A 106 -5.95 6.16 15.22
CA SER A 106 -4.83 5.42 15.81
C SER A 106 -3.43 5.94 15.46
N ILE A 107 -3.29 6.76 14.42
CA ILE A 107 -1.97 7.22 13.95
C ILE A 107 -1.53 8.52 14.63
N ASP A 108 -0.22 8.65 14.85
CA ASP A 108 0.41 9.84 15.39
C ASP A 108 1.10 10.66 14.29
N ILE A 109 1.17 11.98 14.47
CA ILE A 109 1.93 12.89 13.60
C ILE A 109 3.41 12.48 13.57
N GLY A 110 4.01 12.50 12.39
CA GLY A 110 5.39 12.06 12.15
C GLY A 110 5.53 10.58 11.84
N THR A 111 4.47 9.76 12.03
CA THR A 111 4.47 8.36 11.61
C THR A 111 4.70 8.27 10.10
N LEU A 112 5.51 7.32 9.67
CA LEU A 112 5.69 7.03 8.24
C LEU A 112 4.73 5.94 7.83
N LEU A 113 4.07 6.12 6.70
CA LEU A 113 3.05 5.24 6.17
C LEU A 113 3.42 4.85 4.75
N PHE A 114 3.73 3.58 4.51
CA PHE A 114 3.77 3.04 3.16
C PHE A 114 2.40 2.46 2.84
N THR A 115 1.69 3.02 1.87
CA THR A 115 0.34 2.57 1.48
C THR A 115 0.08 2.88 0.01
N ARG A 116 -0.94 2.24 -0.56
CA ARG A 116 -1.46 2.54 -1.89
C ARG A 116 -2.55 3.59 -1.79
N LEU A 117 -2.35 4.70 -2.50
CA LEU A 117 -3.30 5.79 -2.54
C LEU A 117 -4.21 5.64 -3.75
N ILE A 118 -5.53 5.58 -3.52
CA ILE A 118 -6.57 5.58 -4.54
C ILE A 118 -7.18 6.98 -4.59
N LYS A 119 -7.08 7.64 -5.74
CA LYS A 119 -7.48 9.03 -5.92
C LYS A 119 -8.79 9.13 -6.68
N PHE A 120 -9.75 9.84 -6.12
CA PHE A 120 -10.99 10.23 -6.78
C PHE A 120 -11.00 11.76 -6.96
N ASP A 121 -11.93 12.25 -7.78
CA ASP A 121 -12.04 13.68 -8.06
C ASP A 121 -12.32 14.53 -6.81
N SER A 122 -13.07 13.99 -5.84
CA SER A 122 -13.53 14.72 -4.65
C SER A 122 -12.88 14.29 -3.34
N PHE A 123 -12.24 13.12 -3.29
CA PHE A 123 -11.57 12.61 -2.09
C PHE A 123 -10.49 11.58 -2.45
N ASN A 124 -9.64 11.23 -1.49
CA ASN A 124 -8.72 10.11 -1.63
C ASN A 124 -9.01 9.06 -0.55
N MET A 125 -8.66 7.82 -0.82
CA MET A 125 -8.64 6.74 0.16
C MET A 125 -7.43 5.83 -0.05
N THR A 126 -7.24 4.84 0.81
CA THR A 126 -6.21 3.82 0.65
C THR A 126 -6.81 2.52 0.13
N SER A 127 -5.99 1.56 -0.28
CA SER A 127 -6.45 0.19 -0.54
C SER A 127 -6.80 -0.60 0.74
N GLY A 128 -6.66 0.01 1.92
CA GLY A 128 -6.83 -0.63 3.23
C GLY A 128 -5.57 -1.33 3.76
N THR A 129 -4.50 -1.40 2.96
CA THR A 129 -3.21 -1.96 3.39
C THR A 129 -2.19 -0.87 3.67
N CYS A 130 -1.46 -0.99 4.78
CA CYS A 130 -0.31 -0.14 5.03
C CYS A 130 0.76 -0.81 5.88
N PHE A 131 1.99 -0.33 5.70
CA PHE A 131 3.12 -0.57 6.60
C PHE A 131 3.45 0.74 7.31
N THR A 132 3.70 0.68 8.61
CA THR A 132 4.08 1.85 9.39
C THR A 132 5.50 1.74 9.91
N PHE A 133 6.16 2.89 10.00
CA PHE A 133 7.50 3.02 10.56
C PHE A 133 7.59 4.24 11.46
N LEU A 134 8.53 4.20 12.41
CA LEU A 134 8.82 5.34 13.27
C LEU A 134 9.31 6.54 12.44
N GLY A 135 8.78 7.73 12.75
CA GLY A 135 9.19 9.00 12.12
C GLY A 135 10.70 9.28 12.26
N ASP A 136 11.27 8.96 13.42
CA ASP A 136 12.70 9.13 13.70
C ASP A 136 13.59 8.29 12.76
N HIS A 137 13.05 7.24 12.15
CA HIS A 137 13.75 6.38 11.20
C HIS A 137 13.59 6.82 9.74
N LYS A 138 12.95 7.95 9.44
CA LYS A 138 12.68 8.45 8.07
C LYS A 138 13.86 8.38 7.13
N HIS A 139 14.99 8.98 7.50
CA HIS A 139 16.19 8.97 6.65
C HIS A 139 16.77 7.56 6.47
N PHE A 140 16.66 6.71 7.50
CA PHE A 140 17.10 5.32 7.44
C PHE A 140 16.22 4.52 6.47
N ILE A 141 14.90 4.58 6.62
CA ILE A 141 13.93 3.88 5.76
C ILE A 141 14.09 4.30 4.30
N ILE A 142 14.15 5.60 4.01
CA ILE A 142 14.35 6.11 2.64
C ILE A 142 15.67 5.62 2.04
N ARG A 143 16.76 5.64 2.82
CA ARG A 143 18.07 5.20 2.33
C ARG A 143 18.11 3.69 2.09
N LYS A 144 17.54 2.90 3.00
CA LYS A 144 17.51 1.44 2.92
C LYS A 144 16.61 1.00 1.76
N SER A 145 15.44 1.62 1.58
CA SER A 145 14.54 1.32 0.46
C SER A 145 15.21 1.59 -0.90
N LYS A 146 15.87 2.74 -1.08
CA LYS A 146 16.65 3.03 -2.31
C LYS A 146 17.71 1.97 -2.60
N LYS A 147 18.42 1.49 -1.57
CA LYS A 147 19.43 0.43 -1.72
C LYS A 147 18.82 -0.91 -2.11
N LEU A 148 17.67 -1.27 -1.53
CA LEU A 148 16.97 -2.53 -1.83
C LEU A 148 16.35 -2.49 -3.23
N MET A 149 15.63 -1.43 -3.60
CA MET A 149 15.07 -1.26 -4.94
C MET A 149 16.14 -1.36 -6.04
N LYS A 150 17.31 -0.74 -5.84
CA LYS A 150 18.44 -0.83 -6.80
C LYS A 150 18.95 -2.26 -6.99
N LYS A 151 18.84 -3.12 -5.96
CA LYS A 151 19.26 -4.53 -6.05
C LYS A 151 18.24 -5.40 -6.77
N MET A 152 16.94 -5.11 -6.63
CA MET A 152 15.88 -5.91 -7.25
C MET A 152 15.87 -5.72 -8.77
N ASN A 153 15.76 -4.46 -9.22
CA ASN A 153 15.85 -4.06 -10.62
C ASN A 153 15.12 -5.03 -11.59
N SER A 154 13.89 -5.42 -11.26
CA SER A 154 13.12 -6.40 -12.04
C SER A 154 12.58 -5.82 -13.35
N GLY A 155 12.61 -4.50 -13.47
CA GLY A 155 11.97 -3.75 -14.57
C GLY A 155 10.56 -3.29 -14.24
N ASP A 156 9.96 -3.76 -13.14
CA ASP A 156 8.69 -3.25 -12.61
C ASP A 156 8.93 -2.48 -11.30
N LEU A 157 8.98 -1.15 -11.40
CA LEU A 157 9.22 -0.27 -10.26
C LEU A 157 8.12 -0.33 -9.20
N SER A 158 6.88 -0.63 -9.58
CA SER A 158 5.76 -0.71 -8.64
C SER A 158 5.89 -1.97 -7.79
N ALA A 159 6.11 -3.12 -8.44
CA ALA A 159 6.32 -4.38 -7.75
C ALA A 159 7.61 -4.36 -6.89
N ASP A 160 8.71 -3.84 -7.43
CA ASP A 160 9.98 -3.71 -6.70
C ASP A 160 9.84 -2.84 -5.45
N ARG A 161 9.06 -1.75 -5.55
CA ARG A 161 8.76 -0.85 -4.42
C ARG A 161 7.94 -1.59 -3.36
N PHE A 162 6.87 -2.26 -3.75
CA PHE A 162 6.04 -3.00 -2.80
C PHE A 162 6.84 -4.08 -2.07
N ILE A 163 7.56 -4.94 -2.80
CA ILE A 163 8.37 -6.02 -2.20
C ILE A 163 9.46 -5.44 -1.28
N THR A 164 10.08 -4.32 -1.69
CA THR A 164 11.07 -3.63 -0.85
C THR A 164 10.46 -3.21 0.49
N PHE A 165 9.28 -2.59 0.47
CA PHE A 165 8.64 -2.09 1.68
C PHE A 165 8.00 -3.20 2.53
N PHE A 166 7.55 -4.28 1.91
CA PHE A 166 7.16 -5.51 2.62
C PHE A 166 8.33 -6.06 3.45
N LYS A 167 9.51 -6.23 2.83
CA LYS A 167 10.74 -6.68 3.53
C LYS A 167 11.20 -5.71 4.62
N LEU A 168 11.01 -4.40 4.39
CA LEU A 168 11.31 -3.40 5.43
C LEU A 168 10.33 -3.48 6.60
N ASN A 169 9.05 -3.74 6.34
CA ASN A 169 8.03 -3.90 7.37
C ASN A 169 8.38 -5.08 8.30
N GLU A 170 8.85 -6.20 7.76
CA GLU A 170 9.26 -7.36 8.57
C GLU A 170 10.42 -7.06 9.54
N THR A 171 11.33 -6.13 9.18
CA THR A 171 12.52 -5.85 9.99
C THR A 171 12.44 -4.57 10.82
N ASP A 172 11.76 -3.55 10.31
CA ASP A 172 11.75 -2.19 10.87
C ASP A 172 10.34 -1.62 11.05
N GLY A 173 9.30 -2.37 10.67
CA GLY A 173 7.90 -1.97 10.80
C GLY A 173 7.44 -1.93 12.26
N ILE A 174 6.42 -1.11 12.52
CA ILE A 174 5.72 -1.07 13.81
C ILE A 174 4.28 -1.54 13.62
N PRO A 175 3.70 -2.26 14.59
CA PRO A 175 2.31 -2.68 14.49
C PRO A 175 1.37 -1.48 14.54
N ILE A 176 0.32 -1.49 13.73
CA ILE A 176 -0.81 -0.57 13.86
C ILE A 176 -1.87 -1.24 14.71
N LEU A 177 -2.21 -0.60 15.82
CA LEU A 177 -3.33 -1.03 16.66
C LEU A 177 -4.53 -0.17 16.30
N PHE A 178 -5.43 -0.73 15.49
CA PHE A 178 -6.73 -0.10 15.25
C PHE A 178 -7.56 -0.21 16.52
N LYS A 179 -8.18 0.90 16.93
CA LYS A 179 -9.15 0.88 18.02
C LYS A 179 -10.41 0.21 17.49
N GLU A 180 -10.95 -0.74 18.25
CA GLU A 180 -12.29 -1.26 17.98
C GLU A 180 -13.28 -0.10 18.00
N VAL A 181 -14.05 0.03 16.92
CA VAL A 181 -15.15 0.99 16.84
C VAL A 181 -16.34 0.33 17.52
N ASN A 182 -16.65 0.76 18.74
CA ASN A 182 -17.88 0.40 19.47
C ASN A 182 -19.11 1.10 18.88
#